data_AF-A0A6J4I475-F1
#
_entry.id   AF-A0A6J4I475-F1
#
_cell.length_a   1.000
_cell.length_b   1.000
_cell.length_c   1.000
_cell.angle_alpha   90.00
_cell.angle_beta   90.00
_cell.angle_gamma   90.00
#
_symmetry.space_group_name_H-M   'P 1'
#
loop_
_entity.id
_entity.type
_entity.pdbx_description
1 polymer ?
#
loop_
_entity_poly.entity_id
_entity_poly.type
_entity_poly.pdbx_seq_one_letter_code
_entity_poly.pdbx_strand_id
1 'polypeptide(L)'
;MLEALAWRPERVNAVAGEVSPGPRGAPAVVAHTPRQARAALTMAGPRGVVLLSAPSAAGHMGVAWFLALVAQARKDLGCGAPPHWAALDCGDAPGFALSALRAGARLLVLDPAAPAFPAVAAAATEVGAALWAERPPALDLSGLDLRETGRGNGRLAEWLTGGAVTGRPGLG
;
A
#
# COMPACT_ATOMS: atom_id res chain seq x y z
N MET A 1 25.34 4.82 -11.12
CA MET A 1 24.04 4.69 -11.81
C MET A 1 23.34 3.48 -11.22
N LEU A 2 22.60 3.67 -10.13
CA LEU A 2 21.96 2.59 -9.37
C LEU A 2 20.58 2.33 -9.97
N GLU A 3 20.42 1.17 -10.62
CA GLU A 3 19.11 0.68 -11.04
C GLU A 3 18.23 0.46 -9.80
N ALA A 4 17.19 1.28 -9.68
CA ALA A 4 16.07 0.99 -8.80
C ALA A 4 15.39 -0.26 -9.36
N LEU A 5 15.48 -1.38 -8.64
CA LEU A 5 14.73 -2.59 -8.92
C LEU A 5 13.24 -2.25 -9.05
N ALA A 6 12.80 -2.12 -10.31
CA ALA A 6 11.40 -2.12 -10.66
C ALA A 6 10.81 -3.46 -10.21
N TRP A 7 9.76 -3.38 -9.40
CA TRP A 7 8.87 -4.50 -9.10
C TRP A 7 8.45 -5.17 -10.41
N ARG A 8 8.84 -6.45 -10.59
CA ARG A 8 8.41 -7.33 -11.69
C ARG A 8 7.56 -8.45 -11.09
N PRO A 9 6.31 -8.63 -11.49
CA PRO A 9 5.43 -9.63 -10.88
C PRO A 9 5.84 -11.09 -11.15
N GLU A 10 6.78 -11.38 -12.05
CA GLU A 10 7.05 -12.75 -12.52
C GLU A 10 8.50 -13.27 -12.41
N ARG A 11 9.40 -12.72 -11.58
CA ARG A 11 10.66 -13.44 -11.28
C ARG A 11 10.46 -14.52 -10.23
N VAL A 12 9.86 -15.63 -10.65
CA VAL A 12 10.06 -16.94 -10.02
C VAL A 12 11.52 -17.35 -10.23
N ASN A 13 12.39 -17.02 -9.28
CA ASN A 13 13.75 -17.59 -9.28
C ASN A 13 13.63 -19.06 -8.86
N ALA A 14 13.84 -19.95 -9.82
CA ALA A 14 13.88 -21.39 -9.65
C ALA A 14 15.13 -21.82 -8.85
N VAL A 15 15.16 -21.52 -7.55
CA VAL A 15 16.00 -22.21 -6.56
C VAL A 15 15.22 -22.17 -5.24
N ALA A 16 14.53 -23.27 -4.90
CA ALA A 16 13.77 -23.50 -3.66
C ALA A 16 12.67 -22.48 -3.29
N GLY A 17 11.45 -22.69 -3.82
CA GLY A 17 10.24 -22.87 -2.99
C GLY A 17 9.68 -21.75 -2.09
N GLU A 18 10.25 -20.56 -1.97
CA GLU A 18 9.63 -19.44 -1.23
C GLU A 18 9.05 -18.40 -2.19
N VAL A 19 7.71 -18.42 -2.35
CA VAL A 19 6.98 -17.34 -3.00
C VAL A 19 7.18 -16.09 -2.15
N SER A 20 7.96 -15.12 -2.66
CA SER A 20 8.00 -13.79 -2.07
C SER A 20 6.54 -13.28 -1.96
N PRO A 21 6.07 -12.90 -0.76
CA PRO A 21 4.68 -12.58 -0.56
C PRO A 21 4.30 -11.42 -1.47
N GLY A 22 3.29 -11.62 -2.32
CA GLY A 22 2.75 -10.56 -3.14
C GLY A 22 1.96 -9.56 -2.29
N PRO A 23 1.69 -8.34 -2.81
CA PRO A 23 1.01 -7.29 -2.05
C PRO A 23 -0.38 -7.71 -1.52
N ARG A 24 -1.09 -8.63 -2.18
CA ARG A 24 -2.39 -9.13 -1.72
C ARG A 24 -2.31 -10.03 -0.48
N GLY A 25 -1.15 -10.64 -0.20
CA GLY A 25 -0.95 -11.52 0.96
C GLY A 25 -0.43 -10.78 2.19
N ALA A 26 -0.07 -9.50 2.05
CA ALA A 26 0.45 -8.67 3.13
C ALA A 26 -0.70 -7.97 3.89
N PRO A 27 -0.57 -7.76 5.21
CA PRO A 27 -1.48 -6.90 5.94
C PRO A 27 -1.42 -5.46 5.40
N ALA A 28 -2.58 -4.80 5.31
CA ALA A 28 -2.66 -3.40 4.89
C ALA A 28 -2.86 -2.47 6.09
N VAL A 29 -2.29 -1.27 6.04
CA VAL A 29 -2.47 -0.23 7.05
C VAL A 29 -2.76 1.11 6.39
N VAL A 30 -3.62 1.91 7.01
CA VAL A 30 -3.88 3.29 6.59
C VAL A 30 -3.02 4.23 7.43
N ALA A 31 -2.01 4.82 6.80
CA ALA A 31 -1.15 5.82 7.42
C ALA A 31 -1.51 7.23 6.93
N HIS A 32 -1.62 8.15 7.88
CA HIS A 32 -1.95 9.55 7.64
C HIS A 32 -0.75 10.48 7.85
N THR A 33 0.36 9.95 8.35
CA THR A 33 1.60 10.69 8.58
C THR A 33 2.82 9.85 8.21
N PRO A 34 3.97 10.48 7.86
CA PRO A 34 5.23 9.76 7.65
C PRO A 34 5.65 8.91 8.85
N ARG A 35 5.43 9.39 10.08
CA ARG A 35 5.74 8.65 11.32
C ARG A 35 4.95 7.34 11.43
N GLN A 36 3.65 7.38 11.12
CA GLN A 36 2.80 6.18 11.11
C GLN A 36 3.24 5.18 10.04
N ALA A 37 3.50 5.66 8.82
CA ALA A 37 4.00 4.81 7.75
C ALA A 37 5.35 4.19 8.12
N ARG A 38 6.27 4.97 8.69
CA ARG A 38 7.56 4.46 9.17
C ARG A 38 7.38 3.38 10.24
N ALA A 39 6.52 3.61 11.24
CA ALA A 39 6.26 2.62 12.28
C ALA A 39 5.77 1.29 11.68
N ALA A 40 4.84 1.35 10.72
CA ALA A 40 4.36 0.15 10.02
C ALA A 40 5.48 -0.54 9.22
N LEU A 41 6.32 0.21 8.51
CA LEU A 41 7.45 -0.35 7.79
C LEU A 41 8.50 -0.96 8.73
N THR A 42 8.79 -0.34 9.88
CA THR A 42 9.73 -0.87 10.88
C THR A 42 9.24 -2.19 11.48
N MET A 43 7.93 -2.32 11.69
CA MET A 43 7.33 -3.48 12.35
C MET A 43 6.85 -4.56 11.38
N ALA A 44 6.96 -4.31 10.06
CA ALA A 44 6.56 -5.28 9.05
C ALA A 44 7.51 -6.49 9.08
N GLY A 45 6.92 -7.68 9.18
CA GLY A 45 7.65 -8.95 9.11
C GLY A 45 7.98 -9.37 7.66
N PRO A 46 8.40 -10.62 7.45
CA PRO A 46 8.76 -11.15 6.12
C PRO A 46 7.62 -11.10 5.09
N ARG A 47 6.35 -11.12 5.55
CA ARG A 47 5.15 -10.94 4.73
C ARG A 47 5.04 -9.55 4.11
N GLY A 48 5.77 -8.58 4.67
CA GLY A 48 5.71 -7.19 4.29
C GLY A 48 4.45 -6.48 4.77
N VAL A 49 4.23 -5.27 4.23
CA VAL A 49 3.06 -4.44 4.55
C VAL A 49 2.60 -3.65 3.33
N VAL A 50 1.30 -3.49 3.17
CA VAL A 50 0.71 -2.52 2.23
C VAL A 50 0.43 -1.23 2.97
N LEU A 51 1.13 -0.16 2.62
CA LEU A 51 0.73 1.20 2.98
C LEU A 51 -0.42 1.59 2.05
N LEU A 52 -1.62 1.69 2.59
CA LEU A 52 -2.84 2.03 1.87
C LEU A 52 -3.24 3.47 2.20
N SER A 53 -3.58 4.28 1.21
CA SER A 53 -4.12 5.62 1.48
C SER A 53 -5.48 5.55 2.16
N ALA A 54 -5.98 6.64 2.74
CA ALA A 54 -7.39 6.74 3.14
C ALA A 54 -8.33 6.44 1.95
N PRO A 55 -9.59 6.01 2.19
CA PRO A 55 -10.58 5.80 1.13
C PRO A 55 -10.70 7.04 0.23
N SER A 56 -10.71 6.85 -1.09
CA SER A 56 -10.83 7.93 -2.07
C SER A 56 -9.80 9.08 -1.90
N ALA A 57 -8.65 8.81 -1.28
CA ALA A 57 -7.65 9.85 -0.97
C ALA A 57 -7.11 10.54 -2.22
N ALA A 58 -7.09 9.86 -3.37
CA ALA A 58 -6.60 10.45 -4.61
C ALA A 58 -7.37 11.72 -5.02
N GLY A 59 -8.67 11.79 -4.69
CA GLY A 59 -9.52 12.95 -5.00
C GLY A 59 -9.55 14.06 -3.94
N HIS A 60 -9.17 13.76 -2.69
CA HIS A 60 -9.31 14.70 -1.57
C HIS A 60 -7.97 15.23 -1.03
N MET A 61 -6.97 14.35 -0.90
CA MET A 61 -5.61 14.72 -0.46
C MET A 61 -4.65 14.85 -1.64
N GLY A 62 -4.98 14.21 -2.76
CA GLY A 62 -4.19 14.23 -3.98
C GLY A 62 -3.13 13.13 -4.03
N VAL A 63 -2.85 12.68 -5.26
CA VAL A 63 -1.85 11.66 -5.58
C VAL A 63 -0.46 12.01 -5.01
N ALA A 64 -0.03 13.26 -5.22
CA ALA A 64 1.33 13.70 -4.86
C ALA A 64 1.58 13.62 -3.35
N TRP A 65 0.57 13.95 -2.54
CA TRP A 65 0.67 13.88 -1.08
C TRP A 65 0.97 12.46 -0.60
N PHE A 66 0.24 11.46 -1.11
CA PHE A 66 0.42 10.06 -0.69
C PHE A 66 1.80 9.53 -1.09
N LEU A 67 2.24 9.83 -2.33
CA LEU A 67 3.57 9.45 -2.79
C LEU A 67 4.67 10.10 -1.95
N ALA A 68 4.51 11.37 -1.55
CA ALA A 68 5.45 12.06 -0.69
C ALA A 68 5.50 11.45 0.73
N LEU A 69 4.35 11.08 1.30
CA LEU A 69 4.27 10.41 2.60
C LEU A 69 5.03 9.08 2.59
N VAL A 70 4.80 8.24 1.58
CA VAL A 70 5.50 6.95 1.44
C VAL A 70 6.99 7.16 1.21
N ALA A 71 7.36 8.10 0.34
CA ALA A 71 8.76 8.41 0.06
C ALA A 71 9.50 8.87 1.33
N GLN A 72 8.87 9.71 2.16
CA GLN A 72 9.46 10.16 3.41
C GLN A 72 9.64 9.00 4.40
N ALA A 73 8.61 8.17 4.59
CA ALA A 73 8.71 7.01 5.48
C ALA A 73 9.83 6.04 5.08
N ARG A 74 10.03 5.82 3.77
CA ARG A 74 11.14 5.01 3.24
C ARG A 74 12.49 5.65 3.51
N LYS A 75 12.62 6.98 3.30
CA LYS A 75 13.85 7.72 3.62
C LYS A 75 14.21 7.59 5.10
N ASP A 76 13.22 7.72 5.98
CA ASP A 76 13.41 7.67 7.45
C ASP A 76 13.78 6.25 7.96
N LEU A 77 13.55 5.21 7.15
CA LEU A 77 13.91 3.83 7.48
C LEU A 77 15.34 3.47 7.06
N GLY A 78 15.89 4.16 6.05
CA GLY A 78 17.24 3.89 5.53
C GLY A 78 17.32 2.60 4.69
N CYS A 79 18.51 2.00 4.65
CA CYS A 79 18.75 0.75 3.92
C CYS A 79 18.22 -0.46 4.71
N GLY A 80 17.49 -1.36 4.05
CA GLY A 80 16.99 -2.60 4.67
C GLY A 80 15.49 -2.62 5.01
N ALA A 81 14.68 -1.81 4.33
CA ALA A 81 13.23 -1.87 4.47
C ALA A 81 12.70 -3.29 4.14
N PRO A 82 11.79 -3.86 4.96
CA PRO A 82 11.12 -5.11 4.61
C PRO A 82 10.26 -4.94 3.35
N PRO A 83 9.76 -6.03 2.74
CA PRO A 83 8.84 -5.94 1.61
C PRO A 83 7.68 -4.99 1.91
N HIS A 84 7.42 -4.04 1.01
CA HIS A 84 6.33 -3.09 1.19
C HIS A 84 5.81 -2.59 -0.14
N TRP A 85 4.53 -2.21 -0.14
CA TRP A 85 3.85 -1.68 -1.30
C TRP A 85 3.01 -0.46 -0.91
N ALA A 86 2.83 0.45 -1.86
CA ALA A 86 2.04 1.66 -1.67
C ALA A 86 0.79 1.59 -2.55
N ALA A 87 -0.36 1.34 -1.93
CA ALA A 87 -1.65 1.29 -2.59
C ALA A 87 -2.36 2.64 -2.46
N LEU A 88 -2.65 3.30 -3.58
CA LEU A 88 -3.47 4.51 -3.59
C LEU A 88 -4.92 4.14 -3.93
N ASP A 89 -5.83 4.54 -3.05
CA ASP A 89 -7.26 4.38 -3.25
C ASP A 89 -7.83 5.57 -4.03
N CYS A 90 -8.35 5.25 -5.21
CA CYS A 90 -8.95 6.19 -6.15
C CYS A 90 -10.48 6.19 -6.12
N GLY A 91 -11.13 5.40 -5.25
CA GLY A 91 -12.58 5.29 -5.18
C GLY A 91 -13.18 4.96 -6.56
N ASP A 92 -14.15 5.77 -6.99
CA ASP A 92 -14.84 5.69 -8.28
C ASP A 92 -14.28 6.68 -9.33
N ALA A 93 -13.10 7.27 -9.08
CA ALA A 93 -12.58 8.38 -9.86
C ALA A 93 -11.41 7.98 -10.79
N PRO A 94 -11.69 7.52 -12.03
CA PRO A 94 -10.67 7.00 -12.93
C PRO A 94 -9.67 8.07 -13.41
N GLY A 95 -10.06 9.35 -13.45
CA GLY A 95 -9.15 10.44 -13.78
C GLY A 95 -7.99 10.59 -12.78
N PHE A 96 -8.27 10.39 -11.49
CA PHE A 96 -7.23 10.38 -10.47
C PHE A 96 -6.38 9.11 -10.54
N ALA A 97 -6.95 7.96 -10.88
CA ALA A 97 -6.20 6.72 -11.10
C ALA A 97 -5.18 6.86 -12.25
N LEU A 98 -5.59 7.41 -13.40
CA LEU A 98 -4.68 7.69 -14.52
C LEU A 98 -3.58 8.69 -14.12
N SER A 99 -3.94 9.73 -13.38
CA SER A 99 -2.97 10.71 -12.87
C SER A 99 -1.96 10.06 -11.92
N ALA A 100 -2.40 9.09 -11.11
CA ALA A 100 -1.54 8.33 -10.22
C ALA A 100 -0.56 7.42 -10.97
N LEU A 101 -1.01 6.72 -12.03
CA LEU A 101 -0.13 5.91 -12.88
C LEU A 101 0.99 6.77 -13.49
N ARG A 102 0.63 7.94 -14.03
CA ARG A 102 1.57 8.92 -14.60
C ARG A 102 2.55 9.46 -13.56
N ALA A 103 2.08 9.67 -12.33
CA ALA A 103 2.91 10.10 -11.21
C ALA A 103 3.81 8.98 -10.64
N GLY A 104 3.74 7.76 -11.17
CA GLY A 104 4.60 6.65 -10.74
C GLY A 104 3.98 5.68 -9.74
N ALA A 105 2.69 5.83 -9.38
CA ALA A 105 2.02 4.83 -8.56
C ALA A 105 1.96 3.48 -9.31
N ARG A 106 2.18 2.39 -8.58
CA ARG A 106 2.23 1.02 -9.15
C ARG A 106 1.22 0.06 -8.51
N LEU A 107 0.45 0.54 -7.56
CA LEU A 107 -0.64 -0.21 -6.96
C LEU A 107 -1.78 0.74 -6.66
N LEU A 108 -2.93 0.48 -7.27
CA LEU A 108 -4.13 1.32 -7.18
C LEU A 108 -5.33 0.49 -6.74
N VAL A 109 -6.28 1.13 -6.07
CA VAL A 109 -7.64 0.61 -5.86
C VAL A 109 -8.61 1.49 -6.64
N LEU A 110 -9.47 0.90 -7.45
CA LEU A 110 -10.51 1.60 -8.19
C LEU A 110 -11.77 0.73 -8.19
N ASP A 111 -12.92 1.35 -7.97
CA ASP A 111 -14.22 0.70 -8.06
C ASP A 111 -14.44 0.16 -9.48
N PRO A 112 -14.74 -1.14 -9.66
CA PRO A 112 -15.06 -1.72 -10.97
C PRO A 112 -16.29 -1.09 -11.64
N ALA A 113 -17.18 -0.44 -10.90
CA ALA A 113 -18.31 0.31 -11.44
C ALA A 113 -17.91 1.66 -12.05
N ALA A 114 -16.67 2.12 -11.87
CA ALA A 114 -16.19 3.36 -12.47
C ALA A 114 -16.26 3.28 -14.01
N PRO A 115 -16.85 4.29 -14.72
CA PRO A 115 -17.11 4.21 -16.16
C PRO A 115 -15.90 3.92 -17.05
N ALA A 116 -14.69 4.25 -16.59
CA ALA A 116 -13.45 4.01 -17.32
C ALA A 116 -12.55 2.94 -16.69
N PHE A 117 -13.08 2.06 -15.83
CA PHE A 117 -12.30 1.01 -15.19
C PHE A 117 -11.50 0.14 -16.19
N PRO A 118 -12.07 -0.37 -17.31
CA PRO A 118 -11.30 -1.17 -18.26
C PRO A 118 -10.12 -0.41 -18.89
N ALA A 119 -10.29 0.87 -19.17
CA ALA A 119 -9.22 1.71 -19.72
C ALA A 119 -8.10 1.95 -18.69
N VAL A 120 -8.45 2.15 -17.42
CA VAL A 120 -7.46 2.26 -16.33
C VAL A 120 -6.73 0.94 -16.13
N ALA A 121 -7.43 -0.20 -16.20
CA ALA A 121 -6.82 -1.53 -16.08
C ALA A 121 -5.80 -1.80 -17.21
N ALA A 122 -6.13 -1.42 -18.44
CA ALA A 122 -5.22 -1.49 -19.58
C ALA A 122 -3.98 -0.61 -19.36
N ALA A 123 -4.18 0.67 -18.99
CA ALA A 123 -3.09 1.59 -18.70
C ALA A 123 -2.21 1.13 -17.53
N ALA A 124 -2.79 0.52 -16.49
CA ALA A 124 -2.05 -0.06 -15.39
C ALA A 124 -1.15 -1.20 -15.86
N THR A 125 -1.67 -2.10 -16.71
CA THR A 125 -0.92 -3.21 -17.29
C THR A 125 0.26 -2.70 -18.13
N GLU A 126 0.04 -1.70 -18.98
CA GLU A 126 1.08 -1.09 -19.83
C GLU A 126 2.27 -0.55 -19.03
N VAL A 127 2.04 -0.01 -17.83
CA VAL A 127 3.09 0.57 -16.98
C VAL A 127 3.59 -0.38 -15.88
N GLY A 128 3.17 -1.65 -15.90
CA GLY A 128 3.53 -2.65 -14.89
C GLY A 128 2.96 -2.36 -13.49
N ALA A 129 1.80 -1.71 -13.42
CA ALA A 129 1.06 -1.45 -12.20
C ALA A 129 -0.05 -2.50 -11.97
N ALA A 130 -0.42 -2.70 -10.71
CA ALA A 130 -1.57 -3.49 -10.33
C ALA A 130 -2.79 -2.61 -10.03
N LEU A 131 -3.96 -3.02 -10.51
CA LEU A 131 -5.25 -2.43 -10.19
C LEU A 131 -6.07 -3.41 -9.36
N TRP A 132 -6.47 -3.01 -8.17
CA TRP A 132 -7.35 -3.77 -7.31
C TRP A 132 -8.78 -3.24 -7.44
N ALA A 133 -9.71 -4.14 -7.76
CA ALA A 133 -11.14 -3.83 -7.79
C ALA A 133 -11.75 -3.63 -6.41
N GLU A 134 -11.06 -4.08 -5.35
CA GLU A 134 -11.55 -3.98 -3.98
C GLU A 134 -10.42 -3.53 -3.06
N ARG A 135 -10.77 -2.65 -2.13
CA ARG A 135 -9.90 -2.18 -1.07
C ARG A 135 -9.67 -3.31 -0.07
N PRO A 136 -8.41 -3.69 0.24
CA PRO A 136 -8.18 -4.72 1.23
C PRO A 136 -8.56 -4.20 2.63
N PRO A 137 -8.95 -5.10 3.55
CA PRO A 137 -9.09 -4.77 4.97
C PRO A 137 -7.77 -4.20 5.50
N ALA A 138 -7.86 -3.06 6.20
CA ALA A 138 -6.70 -2.35 6.68
C ALA A 138 -6.92 -1.82 8.10
N LEU A 139 -5.86 -1.83 8.90
CA LEU A 139 -5.86 -1.12 10.20
C LEU A 139 -5.64 0.37 9.94
N ASP A 140 -6.60 1.19 10.36
CA ASP A 140 -6.44 2.64 10.35
C ASP A 140 -5.62 3.10 11.57
N LEU A 141 -4.57 3.89 11.31
CA LEU A 141 -3.65 4.40 12.34
C LEU A 141 -4.07 5.77 12.91
N SER A 142 -5.12 6.39 12.37
CA SER A 142 -5.73 7.60 12.95
C SER A 142 -6.27 7.27 14.35
N GLY A 143 -5.72 7.92 15.37
CA GLY A 143 -6.07 7.65 16.77
C GLY A 143 -5.17 6.64 17.51
N LEU A 144 -4.19 6.02 16.85
CA LEU A 144 -3.17 5.22 17.54
C LEU A 144 -1.99 6.09 17.99
N ASP A 145 -1.64 5.99 19.28
CA ASP A 145 -0.40 6.54 19.79
C ASP A 145 0.76 5.58 19.52
N LEU A 146 1.56 5.93 18.51
CA LEU A 146 2.72 5.16 18.03
C LEU A 146 4.06 5.75 18.50
N ARG A 147 4.08 6.53 19.59
CA ARG A 147 5.33 6.85 20.30
C ARG A 147 5.91 5.57 20.92
N GLU A 148 7.20 5.52 21.24
CA GLU A 148 7.87 4.29 21.72
C GLU A 148 7.16 3.62 22.92
N THR A 149 6.62 4.41 23.84
CA THR A 149 5.85 3.93 25.02
C THR A 149 4.33 3.89 24.79
N GLY A 150 3.88 4.22 23.58
CA GLY A 150 2.47 4.30 23.21
C GLY A 150 1.83 2.92 23.08
N ARG A 151 0.60 2.78 23.60
CA ARG A 151 -0.17 1.52 23.53
C ARG A 151 -0.53 1.10 22.09
N GLY A 152 -0.41 2.02 21.12
CA GLY A 152 -0.72 1.75 19.71
C GLY A 152 0.26 0.78 19.04
N ASN A 153 1.51 0.68 19.51
CA ASN A 153 2.49 -0.22 18.92
C ASN A 153 2.10 -1.69 19.06
N GLY A 154 1.53 -2.09 20.20
CA GLY A 154 1.05 -3.47 20.40
C GLY A 154 -0.03 -3.86 19.39
N ARG A 155 -1.02 -2.98 19.18
CA ARG A 155 -2.11 -3.19 18.21
C ARG A 155 -1.59 -3.25 16.77
N LEU A 156 -0.62 -2.39 16.42
CA LEU A 156 0.03 -2.43 15.12
C LEU A 156 0.80 -3.74 14.92
N ALA A 157 1.57 -4.19 15.93
CA ALA A 157 2.30 -5.46 15.88
C ALA A 157 1.35 -6.65 15.69
N GLU A 158 0.26 -6.68 16.46
CA GLU A 158 -0.75 -7.73 16.39
C GLU A 158 -1.39 -7.79 14.99
N TRP A 159 -1.76 -6.64 14.42
CA TRP A 159 -2.30 -6.59 13.06
C TRP A 159 -1.31 -7.05 11.99
N LEU A 160 -0.03 -6.67 12.11
CA LEU A 160 1.01 -7.03 11.13
C LEU A 160 1.44 -8.50 11.22
N THR A 161 1.33 -9.11 12.40
CA THR A 161 1.67 -10.53 12.63
C THR A 161 0.48 -11.47 12.45
N GLY A 162 -0.75 -10.97 12.67
CA GLY A 162 -2.00 -11.68 12.46
C GLY A 162 -2.23 -12.10 11.00
N GLY A 163 -2.91 -13.22 10.81
CA GLY A 163 -3.34 -13.69 9.48
C GLY A 163 -4.16 -12.62 8.76
N ALA A 164 -4.02 -12.54 7.43
CA ALA A 164 -4.78 -11.62 6.60
C ALA A 164 -6.27 -11.73 6.97
N VAL A 165 -6.82 -10.68 7.58
CA VAL A 165 -8.24 -10.59 7.91
C VAL A 165 -9.00 -10.59 6.59
N THR A 166 -9.65 -11.70 6.25
CA THR A 166 -10.82 -11.66 5.39
C THR A 166 -11.85 -10.79 6.11
N GLY A 167 -12.04 -9.58 5.59
CA GLY A 167 -12.69 -8.45 6.26
C GLY A 167 -14.06 -8.74 6.84
N ARG A 168 -14.33 -8.20 8.03
CA ARG A 168 -15.62 -7.51 8.23
C ARG A 168 -15.37 -6.01 7.99
N PRO A 169 -16.21 -5.34 7.19
CA PRO A 169 -16.20 -3.88 7.15
C PRO A 169 -16.51 -3.36 8.57
N GLY A 170 -15.65 -2.48 9.07
CA GLY A 170 -15.89 -1.78 10.33
C GLY A 170 -17.16 -0.95 10.18
N LEU A 171 -18.16 -1.25 11.00
CA LEU A 171 -19.32 -0.39 11.22
C LEU A 171 -18.81 0.91 11.86
N GLY A 172 -19.32 2.03 11.35
CA GLY A 172 -19.05 3.36 11.88
C GLY A 172 -19.65 3.62 13.25
#